data_AF-A0A1C5YPA5-F1
#
_entry.id   AF-A0A1C5YPA5-F1
#
_cell.length_a   1.000
_cell.length_b   1.000
_cell.length_c   1.000
_cell.angle_alpha   90.00
_cell.angle_beta   90.00
_cell.angle_gamma   90.00
#
_symmetry.space_group_name_H-M   'P 1'
#
loop_
_entity.id
_entity.type
_entity.pdbx_description
1 polymer ?
#
loop_
_entity_poly.entity_id
_entity_poly.type
_entity_poly.pdbx_seq_one_letter_code
_entity_poly.pdbx_strand_id
1 'polypeptide(L)'
;MKLPTHIAVPEMEGLEKDSVVLLEQLRTLDKRRLENYVCTLDRTEMEKINKAIRRSTGIPKIIEKPLVVSLCRVCAGNFYDVPGHYIRRVNPEQRYKDTCMFCNVRNGYDYYIGRKNK
;
A
#
# COMPACT_ATOMS: atom_id res chain seq x y z
N MET A 1 24.71 11.08 12.61
CA MET A 1 24.05 11.38 11.31
C MET A 1 22.83 10.47 11.21
N LYS A 2 21.61 10.99 11.03
CA LYS A 2 20.39 10.15 11.01
C LYS A 2 20.00 9.88 9.55
N LEU A 3 20.26 8.67 9.06
CA LEU A 3 19.89 8.28 7.70
C LEU A 3 18.44 7.76 7.63
N PRO A 4 17.76 7.89 6.49
CA PRO A 4 16.40 7.35 6.32
C PRO A 4 16.35 5.82 6.37
N THR A 5 17.50 5.14 6.30
CA THR A 5 17.65 3.68 6.44
C THR A 5 17.96 3.24 7.87
N HIS A 6 18.18 4.19 8.79
CA HIS A 6 18.43 3.93 10.21
C HIS A 6 17.13 3.97 10.99
N ILE A 7 16.75 2.84 11.57
CA ILE A 7 15.59 2.73 12.46
C ILE A 7 16.10 2.48 13.88
N ALA A 8 15.87 3.44 14.78
CA ALA A 8 16.17 3.27 16.19
C ALA A 8 15.19 2.26 16.82
N VAL A 9 15.73 1.36 17.64
CA VAL A 9 15.00 0.35 18.41
C VAL A 9 15.41 0.53 19.87
N PRO A 10 14.45 0.68 20.79
CA PRO A 10 14.76 0.83 22.20
C PRO A 10 15.35 -0.46 22.78
N GLU A 11 15.99 -0.35 23.94
CA GLU A 11 16.29 -1.52 24.78
C GLU A 11 15.03 -2.37 24.99
N MET A 12 15.18 -3.69 24.83
CA MET A 12 14.10 -4.66 25.00
C MET A 12 14.69 -6.00 25.48
N GLU A 13 13.83 -6.94 25.88
CA GLU A 13 14.28 -8.26 26.31
C GLU A 13 15.12 -8.94 25.21
N GLY A 14 16.37 -9.29 25.53
CA GLY A 14 17.36 -9.82 24.59
C GLY A 14 18.25 -8.76 23.92
N LEU A 15 17.90 -7.48 23.98
CA LEU A 15 18.65 -6.36 23.39
C LEU A 15 18.99 -5.34 24.48
N GLU A 16 20.13 -5.53 25.13
CA GLU A 16 20.56 -4.83 26.37
C GLU A 16 20.74 -3.30 26.26
N LYS A 17 20.68 -2.73 25.05
CA LYS A 17 20.92 -1.30 24.82
C LYS A 17 20.06 -0.79 23.68
N ASP A 18 19.72 0.50 23.75
CA ASP A 18 19.21 1.25 22.61
C ASP A 18 20.10 1.05 21.39
N SER A 19 19.48 0.60 20.32
CA SER A 19 20.15 0.08 19.13
C SER A 19 19.57 0.67 17.85
N VAL A 20 20.21 0.38 16.71
CA VAL A 20 19.79 0.87 15.40
C VAL A 20 19.84 -0.26 14.38
N VAL A 21 18.74 -0.46 13.65
CA VAL A 21 18.69 -1.35 12.47
C VAL A 21 19.21 -0.58 11.26
N LEU A 22 20.25 -1.12 10.61
CA LEU A 22 20.93 -0.53 9.46
C LEU A 22 20.45 -1.17 8.15
N LEU A 23 19.40 -0.60 7.54
CA LEU A 23 18.76 -1.21 6.36
C LEU A 23 19.55 -1.05 5.07
N GLU A 24 20.58 -0.19 5.06
CA GLU A 24 21.54 -0.07 3.96
C GLU A 24 22.52 -1.25 3.86
N GLN A 25 22.61 -2.09 4.90
CA GLN A 25 23.52 -3.25 4.97
C GLN A 25 22.79 -4.58 4.74
N LEU A 26 21.65 -4.57 4.05
CA LEU A 26 20.85 -5.77 3.80
C LEU A 26 21.67 -6.83 3.05
N ARG A 27 21.71 -8.05 3.59
CA ARG A 27 22.41 -9.19 2.99
C ARG A 27 21.62 -10.48 3.17
N THR A 28 21.79 -11.42 2.24
CA THR A 28 21.28 -12.78 2.38
C THR A 28 22.18 -13.58 3.32
N LEU A 29 21.57 -14.38 4.20
CA LEU A 29 22.27 -15.22 5.17
C LEU A 29 21.74 -16.65 5.06
N ASP A 30 22.65 -17.63 5.09
CA ASP A 30 22.28 -19.04 5.21
C ASP A 30 21.64 -19.31 6.58
N LYS A 31 20.56 -20.10 6.62
CA LYS A 31 19.82 -20.41 7.85
C LYS A 31 20.70 -21.06 8.94
N ARG A 32 21.74 -21.80 8.56
CA ARG A 32 22.68 -22.47 9.49
C ARG A 32 23.55 -21.47 10.25
N ARG A 33 23.64 -20.21 9.79
CA ARG A 33 24.38 -19.14 10.46
C ARG A 33 23.52 -18.36 11.46
N LEU A 34 22.21 -18.65 11.54
CA LEU A 34 21.35 -18.11 12.58
C LEU A 34 21.57 -18.94 13.86
N GLU A 35 21.92 -18.27 14.95
CA GLU A 35 22.17 -18.90 16.24
C GLU A 35 20.92 -18.80 17.12
N ASN A 36 20.94 -17.88 18.09
CA ASN A 36 19.87 -17.71 19.06
C ASN A 36 18.90 -16.62 18.62
N TYR A 37 17.62 -16.82 18.94
CA TYR A 37 16.62 -15.77 18.86
C TYR A 37 16.89 -14.72 19.94
N VAL A 38 16.79 -13.44 19.56
CA VAL A 38 17.08 -12.30 20.43
C VAL A 38 15.79 -11.65 20.91
N CYS A 39 14.99 -11.11 19.99
CA CYS A 39 13.76 -10.39 20.29
C CYS A 39 12.80 -10.36 19.09
N THR A 40 11.58 -9.87 19.30
CA THR A 40 10.58 -9.63 18.26
C THR A 40 10.18 -8.17 18.29
N LEU A 41 10.23 -7.52 17.13
CA LEU A 41 9.73 -6.17 16.95
C LEU A 41 8.22 -6.17 16.74
N ASP A 42 7.55 -5.18 17.31
CA ASP A 42 6.10 -5.07 17.18
C ASP A 42 5.67 -4.68 15.76
N ARG A 43 4.35 -4.69 15.50
CA ARG A 43 3.80 -4.33 14.20
C ARG A 43 4.16 -2.90 13.78
N THR A 44 4.15 -1.97 14.72
CA THR A 44 4.43 -0.55 14.48
C THR A 44 5.90 -0.32 14.10
N GLU A 45 6.81 -1.02 14.76
CA GLU A 45 8.24 -1.04 14.47
C GLU A 45 8.52 -1.68 13.11
N MET A 46 7.88 -2.81 12.83
CA MET A 46 7.97 -3.47 11.52
C MET A 46 7.44 -2.59 10.38
N GLU A 47 6.44 -1.74 10.62
CA GLU A 47 5.98 -0.74 9.63
C GLU A 47 7.04 0.33 9.34
N LYS A 48 7.79 0.78 10.35
CA LYS A 48 8.94 1.69 10.16
C LYS A 48 10.04 1.02 9.35
N ILE A 49 10.36 -0.24 9.66
CA ILE A 49 11.33 -1.06 8.92
C ILE A 49 10.90 -1.19 7.45
N ASN A 50 9.65 -1.57 7.18
CA ASN A 50 9.12 -1.69 5.83
C ASN A 50 9.23 -0.40 5.03
N LYS A 51 9.01 0.76 5.66
CA LYS A 51 9.16 2.07 5.02
C LYS A 51 10.63 2.35 4.67
N ALA A 52 11.56 2.04 5.56
CA ALA A 52 12.98 2.27 5.35
C ALA A 52 13.62 1.27 4.37
N ILE A 53 13.19 0.00 4.36
CA ILE A 53 13.62 -0.99 3.36
C ILE A 53 13.28 -0.51 1.95
N ARG A 54 12.07 0.03 1.74
CA ARG A 54 11.68 0.61 0.45
C ARG A 54 12.58 1.76 0.01
N ARG A 55 13.07 2.57 0.96
CA ARG A 55 14.05 3.63 0.67
C ARG A 55 15.40 3.04 0.29
N SER A 56 15.87 2.04 1.02
CA SER A 56 17.18 1.40 0.77
C SER A 56 17.22 0.63 -0.56
N THR A 57 16.11 0.02 -0.95
CA THR A 57 16.02 -0.86 -2.14
C THR A 57 15.42 -0.18 -3.37
N GLY A 58 14.89 1.04 -3.22
CA GLY A 58 14.17 1.72 -4.29
C GLY A 58 12.81 1.10 -4.64
N ILE A 59 12.33 0.11 -3.87
CA ILE A 59 11.04 -0.54 -4.15
C ILE A 59 9.90 0.47 -3.91
N PRO A 60 9.10 0.80 -4.95
CA PRO A 60 8.00 1.72 -4.78
C PRO A 60 6.93 1.10 -3.87
N LYS A 61 6.26 1.94 -3.08
CA LYS A 61 5.02 1.51 -2.43
C LYS A 61 4.03 1.18 -3.55
N ILE A 62 3.58 -0.08 -3.61
CA ILE A 62 2.47 -0.47 -4.48
C ILE A 62 1.24 0.29 -3.95
N ILE A 63 0.95 1.42 -4.55
CA ILE A 63 -0.32 2.12 -4.37
C ILE A 63 -1.25 1.44 -5.34
N GLU A 64 -2.25 0.70 -4.85
CA GLU A 64 -3.37 0.28 -5.69
C GLU A 64 -4.03 1.56 -6.22
N LYS A 65 -3.67 1.97 -7.44
CA LYS A 65 -4.33 3.09 -8.09
C LYS A 65 -5.78 2.66 -8.35
N PRO A 66 -6.77 3.50 -8.02
CA PRO A 66 -8.15 3.18 -8.34
C PRO A 66 -8.28 3.02 -9.86
N LEU A 67 -8.96 1.94 -10.27
CA LEU A 67 -9.29 1.69 -11.66
C LEU A 67 -10.26 2.77 -12.14
N VAL A 68 -10.02 3.34 -13.33
CA VAL A 68 -10.96 4.27 -13.97
C VAL A 68 -11.78 3.50 -15.00
N VAL A 69 -13.10 3.55 -14.89
CA VAL A 69 -14.03 2.92 -15.84
C VAL A 69 -15.16 3.87 -16.22
N SER A 70 -15.62 3.78 -17.48
CA SER A 70 -16.75 4.58 -17.97
C SER A 70 -18.06 3.79 -17.81
N LEU A 71 -18.95 4.26 -16.94
CA LEU A 71 -20.22 3.59 -16.63
C LEU A 71 -21.41 4.54 -16.77
N CYS A 72 -22.52 4.07 -17.34
CA CYS A 72 -23.78 4.83 -17.29
C CYS A 72 -24.35 4.81 -15.86
N ARG A 73 -25.22 5.79 -15.54
CA ARG A 73 -25.80 5.94 -14.19
C ARG A 73 -26.45 4.66 -13.65
N VAL A 74 -27.14 3.91 -14.51
CA VAL A 74 -27.83 2.67 -14.11
C VAL A 74 -26.82 1.55 -13.84
N CYS A 75 -25.83 1.34 -14.72
CA CYS A 75 -24.81 0.31 -14.50
C CYS A 75 -23.91 0.63 -13.30
N ALA A 76 -23.61 1.92 -13.05
CA ALA A 76 -22.88 2.34 -11.87
C ALA A 76 -23.61 1.97 -10.57
N GLY A 77 -24.95 1.96 -10.57
CA GLY A 77 -25.81 1.51 -9.47
C GLY A 77 -25.36 0.18 -8.88
N ASN A 78 -25.03 -0.80 -9.73
CA ASN A 78 -24.65 -2.16 -9.33
C ASN A 78 -23.33 -2.24 -8.55
N PHE A 79 -22.51 -1.18 -8.58
CA PHE A 79 -21.19 -1.17 -7.93
C PHE A 79 -21.17 -0.43 -6.59
N TYR A 80 -22.21 0.33 -6.24
CA TYR A 80 -22.24 1.09 -4.98
C TYR A 80 -22.31 0.18 -3.75
N ASP A 81 -23.03 -0.93 -3.86
CA ASP A 81 -23.30 -1.85 -2.74
C ASP A 81 -22.31 -3.02 -2.67
N VAL A 82 -21.26 -3.02 -3.50
CA VAL A 82 -20.24 -4.08 -3.48
C VAL A 82 -19.34 -3.93 -2.25
N PRO A 83 -19.26 -4.94 -1.36
CA PRO A 83 -18.41 -4.89 -0.17
C PRO A 83 -16.92 -4.70 -0.52
N GLY A 84 -16.20 -3.98 0.35
CA GLY A 84 -14.76 -3.80 0.23
C GLY A 84 -14.29 -2.81 -0.86
N HIS A 85 -15.21 -2.25 -1.66
CA HIS A 85 -14.88 -1.28 -2.71
C HIS A 85 -15.68 0.01 -2.56
N TYR A 86 -15.16 1.08 -3.15
CA TYR A 86 -15.88 2.34 -3.33
C TYR A 86 -15.94 2.68 -4.82
N ILE A 87 -16.99 3.38 -5.21
CA ILE A 87 -17.16 3.95 -6.53
C ILE A 87 -17.43 5.46 -6.41
N ARG A 88 -16.70 6.29 -7.17
CA ARG A 88 -16.85 7.75 -7.14
C ARG A 88 -16.65 8.35 -8.52
N ARG A 89 -17.44 9.36 -8.91
CA ARG A 89 -17.21 10.11 -10.15
C ARG A 89 -15.83 10.77 -10.16
N VAL A 90 -15.11 10.60 -11.28
CA VAL A 90 -13.82 11.24 -11.53
C VAL A 90 -14.01 12.75 -11.63
N ASN A 91 -14.93 13.19 -12.50
CA ASN A 91 -15.31 14.59 -12.68
C ASN A 91 -16.85 14.72 -12.73
N PRO A 92 -17.49 15.42 -11.76
CA PRO A 92 -18.92 15.69 -11.79
C PRO A 92 -19.40 16.48 -13.02
N GLU A 93 -18.54 17.33 -13.59
CA GLU A 93 -18.84 18.24 -14.71
C GLU A 93 -18.44 17.67 -16.09
N GLN A 94 -18.15 16.37 -16.16
CA GLN A 94 -17.70 15.71 -17.38
C GLN A 94 -18.69 15.92 -18.55
N ARG A 95 -18.21 16.62 -19.58
CA ARG A 95 -18.96 16.94 -20.81
C ARG A 95 -18.89 15.81 -21.83
N TYR A 96 -17.68 15.32 -22.11
CA TYR A 96 -17.43 14.23 -23.05
C TYR A 96 -17.58 12.89 -22.33
N LYS A 97 -18.38 12.00 -22.92
CA LYS A 97 -18.79 10.74 -22.31
C LYS A 97 -18.54 9.62 -23.30
N ASP A 98 -17.80 8.62 -22.85
CA ASP A 98 -17.62 7.40 -23.61
C ASP A 98 -18.81 6.46 -23.45
N THR A 99 -18.91 5.47 -24.33
CA THR A 99 -19.92 4.41 -24.17
C THR A 99 -19.64 3.62 -22.90
N CYS A 100 -20.69 3.35 -22.12
CA CYS A 100 -20.62 2.56 -20.90
C CYS A 100 -20.02 1.18 -21.18
N MET A 101 -18.91 0.86 -20.54
CA MET A 101 -18.15 -0.39 -20.75
C MET A 101 -18.91 -1.65 -20.30
N PHE A 102 -19.96 -1.50 -19.48
CA PHE A 102 -20.74 -2.64 -18.97
C PHE A 102 -21.90 -3.01 -19.88
N CYS A 103 -22.65 -2.02 -20.37
CA CYS A 103 -23.82 -2.27 -21.22
C CYS A 103 -23.56 -2.04 -22.71
N ASN A 104 -22.45 -1.39 -23.06
CA ASN A 104 -22.07 -1.00 -24.43
C ASN A 104 -23.14 -0.24 -25.24
N VAL A 105 -24.14 0.34 -24.58
CA VAL A 105 -25.26 1.05 -25.24
C VAL A 105 -25.36 2.51 -24.79
N ARG A 106 -25.31 2.78 -23.48
CA ARG A 106 -25.57 4.12 -22.92
C ARG A 106 -24.28 4.91 -22.74
N ASN A 107 -24.36 6.24 -22.83
CA ASN A 107 -23.24 7.12 -22.48
C ASN A 107 -22.91 7.04 -20.97
N GLY A 108 -21.62 6.91 -20.67
CA GLY A 108 -21.07 6.74 -19.34
C GLY A 108 -20.36 7.98 -18.80
N TYR A 109 -20.24 8.05 -17.48
CA TYR A 109 -19.30 8.95 -16.79
C TYR A 109 -18.11 8.14 -16.33
N ASP A 110 -16.97 8.78 -16.11
CA ASP A 110 -15.81 8.10 -15.55
C ASP A 110 -15.94 7.98 -14.04
N TYR A 111 -15.70 6.77 -13.54
CA TYR A 111 -15.71 6.45 -12.13
C TYR A 111 -14.37 5.86 -11.70
N TYR A 112 -13.88 6.31 -10.55
CA TYR A 112 -12.87 5.59 -9.78
C TYR A 112 -13.53 4.41 -9.08
N ILE A 113 -13.01 3.21 -9.31
CA ILE A 113 -13.30 2.00 -8.53
C ILE A 113 -12.02 1.61 -7.80
N GLY A 114 -12.06 1.63 -6.47
CA GLY A 114 -10.91 1.27 -5.64
C GLY A 114 -11.32 0.47 -4.42
N ARG A 115 -10.34 -0.16 -3.76
CA ARG A 115 -10.58 -0.80 -2.47
C ARG A 115 -10.79 0.25 -1.38
N LYS A 116 -11.76 0.01 -0.50
CA LYS A 116 -11.88 0.78 0.74
C LYS A 116 -10.68 0.39 1.62
N ASN A 117 -9.87 1.37 2.02
CA ASN A 117 -8.81 1.12 3.00
C ASN A 117 -9.50 0.63 4.29
N LYS A 118 -9.09 -0.55 4.77
CA LYS A 118 -9.45 -1.04 6.11
C LYS A 118 -8.74 -0.21 7.17
#